data_AF-A0A7J8YNA3-F1
#
_entry.id   AF-A0A7J8YNA3-F1
#
_cell.length_a   1.000
_cell.length_b   1.000
_cell.length_c   1.000
_cell.angle_alpha   90.00
_cell.angle_beta   90.00
_cell.angle_gamma   90.00
#
_symmetry.space_group_name_H-M   'P 1'
#
loop_
_entity.id
_entity.type
_entity.pdbx_description
1 polymer ?
#
loop_
_entity_poly.entity_id
_entity_poly.type
_entity_poly.pdbx_seq_one_letter_code
_entity_poly.pdbx_strand_id
1 'polypeptide(L)'
;MNNETVNPVFEVRSDVSKSFTAILTKKISLFIDESNFLSWKQHVYLTLKTHRLQSYVEGTIAIPSRVISTDSGLQIENPAFISYEQQDSALASWLMSSVSPSLHTHLIGLHSAFEIWNKLNQIFALHSRTKRIHYRCMLHNVKKKDKIMREYLAEIKHICDVLFGCGQNIHEEEQQSTILNGLPIEYENIVSIITSSQHPYDLQGVVSALLDAEARIKLQEMS
;
A
#
# COMPACT_ATOMS: atom_id res chain seq x y z
N MET A 1 19.34 4.50 56.68
CA MET A 1 19.59 5.27 55.44
C MET A 1 20.73 4.62 54.70
N ASN A 2 20.44 3.65 53.82
CA ASN A 2 21.40 3.15 52.84
C ASN A 2 20.73 3.29 51.48
N ASN A 3 21.17 4.29 50.71
CA ASN A 3 20.74 4.52 49.34
C ASN A 3 21.36 3.43 48.45
N GLU A 4 20.54 2.48 48.00
CA GLU A 4 20.86 1.66 46.85
C GLU A 4 20.81 2.56 45.61
N THR A 5 21.98 2.80 45.03
CA THR A 5 22.13 3.43 43.73
C THR A 5 21.70 2.41 42.67
N VAL A 6 20.43 2.50 42.27
CA VAL A 6 19.88 1.76 41.13
C VAL A 6 20.64 2.19 39.88
N ASN A 7 21.34 1.24 39.27
CA ASN A 7 22.20 1.43 38.12
C ASN A 7 21.34 1.53 36.84
N PRO A 8 21.22 2.71 36.19
CA PRO A 8 20.25 2.91 35.09
C PRO A 8 20.60 2.16 33.80
N VAL A 9 21.81 1.61 33.70
CA VAL A 9 22.30 0.88 32.51
C VAL A 9 21.66 -0.52 32.38
N PHE A 10 21.23 -1.13 33.48
CA PHE A 10 20.65 -2.48 33.47
C PHE A 10 19.16 -2.51 33.13
N GLU A 11 18.39 -1.47 33.50
CA GLU A 11 16.96 -1.38 33.17
C GLU A 11 16.70 -1.18 31.67
N VAL A 12 17.49 -0.33 31.01
CA VAL A 12 17.38 -0.03 29.57
C VAL A 12 17.61 -1.27 28.71
N ARG A 13 18.59 -2.11 29.07
CA ARG A 13 18.85 -3.40 28.39
C ARG A 13 17.65 -4.36 28.46
N SER A 14 16.92 -4.35 29.57
CA SER A 14 15.77 -5.24 29.78
C SER A 14 14.57 -4.83 28.94
N ASP A 15 14.34 -3.53 28.75
CA ASP A 15 13.18 -3.01 28.01
C ASP A 15 13.34 -3.09 26.49
N VAL A 16 14.57 -2.86 25.99
CA VAL A 16 14.91 -3.06 24.56
C VAL A 16 14.73 -4.53 24.18
N SER A 17 15.20 -5.45 25.02
CA SER A 17 15.07 -6.89 24.82
C SER A 17 13.60 -7.35 24.83
N LYS A 18 12.79 -6.87 25.78
CA LYS A 18 11.34 -7.18 25.87
C LYS A 18 10.56 -6.67 24.66
N SER A 19 10.82 -5.45 24.20
CA SER A 19 10.16 -4.83 23.04
C SER A 19 10.45 -5.60 21.74
N PHE A 20 11.69 -6.05 21.57
CA PHE A 20 12.11 -6.86 20.41
C PHE A 20 11.42 -8.23 20.36
N THR A 21 11.35 -8.96 21.49
CA THR A 21 10.63 -10.25 21.55
C THR A 21 9.14 -10.10 21.23
N ALA A 22 8.51 -9.00 21.64
CA ALA A 22 7.09 -8.74 21.36
C ALA A 22 6.83 -8.50 19.86
N ILE A 23 7.73 -7.79 19.16
CA ILE A 23 7.64 -7.54 17.70
C ILE A 23 7.82 -8.85 16.92
N LEU A 24 8.78 -9.69 17.31
CA LEU A 24 9.02 -10.99 16.68
C LEU A 24 7.85 -11.98 16.83
N THR A 25 7.13 -11.93 17.95
CA THR A 25 5.95 -12.80 18.16
C THR A 25 4.75 -12.45 17.29
N LYS A 26 4.66 -11.21 16.78
CA LYS A 26 3.72 -10.87 15.70
C LYS A 26 4.30 -11.30 14.37
N LYS A 27 4.10 -12.57 14.04
CA LYS A 27 4.38 -13.13 12.72
C LYS A 27 3.62 -12.29 11.66
N ILE A 28 4.32 -11.40 10.96
CA ILE A 28 3.82 -10.83 9.70
C ILE A 28 3.79 -12.01 8.75
N SER A 29 2.67 -12.73 8.74
CA SER A 29 2.51 -14.01 8.06
C SER A 29 2.31 -13.87 6.56
N LEU A 30 2.35 -12.64 6.06
CA LEU A 30 2.21 -12.30 4.66
C LEU A 30 3.53 -11.72 4.19
N PHE A 31 4.26 -12.51 3.41
CA PHE A 31 5.31 -11.97 2.58
C PHE A 31 4.70 -10.87 1.72
N ILE A 32 5.33 -9.70 1.75
CA ILE A 32 4.88 -8.59 0.92
C ILE A 32 4.97 -8.93 -0.57
N ASP A 33 3.90 -8.63 -1.28
CA ASP A 33 3.79 -8.62 -2.74
C ASP A 33 3.05 -7.37 -3.23
N GLU A 34 2.88 -7.25 -4.55
CA GLU A 34 2.26 -6.06 -5.14
C GLU A 34 0.77 -5.86 -4.78
N SER A 35 0.10 -6.89 -4.26
CA SER A 35 -1.32 -6.84 -3.91
C SER A 35 -1.56 -6.46 -2.45
N ASN A 36 -0.56 -6.64 -1.58
CA ASN A 36 -0.71 -6.48 -0.14
C ASN A 36 0.14 -5.34 0.47
N PHE A 37 0.97 -4.65 -0.32
CA PHE A 37 1.91 -3.63 0.20
C PHE A 37 1.25 -2.56 1.06
N LEU A 38 0.11 -1.99 0.66
CA LEU A 38 -0.52 -0.91 1.44
C LEU A 38 -0.97 -1.40 2.82
N SER A 39 -1.58 -2.58 2.88
CA SER A 39 -2.00 -3.22 4.13
C SER A 39 -0.79 -3.61 4.98
N TRP A 40 0.26 -4.16 4.35
CA TRP A 40 1.54 -4.46 5.03
C TRP A 40 2.17 -3.19 5.60
N LYS A 41 2.26 -2.12 4.82
CA LYS A 41 2.85 -0.83 5.22
C LYS A 41 2.12 -0.24 6.40
N GLN A 42 0.78 -0.26 6.36
CA GLN A 42 -0.06 0.18 7.47
C GLN A 42 0.20 -0.65 8.73
N HIS A 43 0.22 -1.98 8.61
CA HIS A 43 0.43 -2.88 9.75
C HIS A 43 1.83 -2.69 10.37
N VAL A 44 2.87 -2.64 9.54
CA VAL A 44 4.25 -2.39 9.99
C VAL A 44 4.34 -1.04 10.69
N TYR A 45 3.83 0.02 10.06
CA TYR A 45 3.91 1.37 10.63
C TYR A 45 3.16 1.49 11.96
N LEU A 46 1.96 0.90 12.09
CA LEU A 46 1.22 0.84 13.36
C LEU A 46 1.95 0.03 14.43
N THR A 47 2.61 -1.06 14.03
CA THR A 47 3.44 -1.86 14.93
C THR A 47 4.61 -1.02 15.45
N LEU A 48 5.35 -0.35 14.57
CA LEU A 48 6.45 0.54 14.97
C LEU A 48 5.98 1.65 15.91
N LYS A 49 4.82 2.27 15.64
CA LYS A 49 4.22 3.27 16.54
C LYS A 49 3.91 2.72 17.92
N THR A 50 3.40 1.49 18.01
CA THR A 50 3.10 0.82 19.28
C THR A 50 4.36 0.67 20.14
N HIS A 51 5.50 0.43 19.51
CA HIS A 51 6.81 0.25 20.16
C HIS A 51 7.65 1.54 20.23
N ARG A 52 7.13 2.69 19.76
CA ARG A 52 7.85 3.97 19.65
C ARG A 52 9.12 3.92 18.79
N LEU A 53 9.10 3.10 17.73
CA LEU A 53 10.22 2.87 16.82
C LEU A 53 10.04 3.53 15.44
N GLN A 54 8.96 4.30 15.22
CA GLN A 54 8.67 4.89 13.92
C GLN A 54 9.76 5.88 13.45
N SER A 55 10.48 6.53 14.37
CA SER A 55 11.55 7.47 14.05
C SER A 55 12.74 6.84 13.31
N TYR A 56 12.95 5.53 13.48
CA TYR A 56 13.99 4.78 12.77
C TYR A 56 13.67 4.68 11.27
N VAL A 57 12.41 4.40 10.91
CA VAL A 57 11.99 4.28 9.50
C VAL A 57 11.67 5.62 8.86
N GLU A 58 11.34 6.64 9.67
CA GLU A 58 11.14 8.02 9.21
C GLU A 58 12.46 8.78 9.04
N GLY A 59 13.57 8.29 9.61
CA GLY A 59 14.87 8.95 9.57
C GLY A 59 14.92 10.23 10.42
N THR A 60 14.01 10.36 11.39
CA THR A 60 13.90 11.52 12.28
C THR A 60 14.63 11.32 13.61
N ILE A 61 15.18 10.13 13.83
CA ILE A 61 15.99 9.84 15.02
C ILE A 61 17.33 10.58 14.96
N ALA A 62 17.69 11.23 16.07
CA ALA A 62 19.02 11.81 16.22
C ALA A 62 20.05 10.68 16.44
N ILE A 63 20.94 10.50 15.47
CA ILE A 63 21.99 9.47 15.54
C ILE A 63 23.06 9.94 16.54
N PRO A 64 23.33 9.19 17.62
CA PRO A 64 24.39 9.54 18.57
C PRO A 64 25.77 9.51 17.91
N SER A 65 26.72 10.31 18.40
CA SER A 65 28.13 10.19 17.95
C SER A 65 28.66 8.79 18.29
N ARG A 66 29.42 8.18 17.38
CA ARG A 66 30.06 6.86 17.61
C ARG A 66 31.04 6.89 18.79
N VAL A 67 31.71 8.03 19.01
CA VAL A 67 32.73 8.21 20.03
C VAL A 67 32.41 9.44 20.89
N ILE A 68 32.65 9.32 22.19
CA ILE A 68 32.53 10.42 23.17
C ILE A 68 33.82 10.54 23.97
N SER A 69 34.12 11.76 24.44
CA SER A 69 35.23 11.99 25.37
C SER A 69 34.75 11.86 26.82
N THR A 70 35.49 11.14 27.64
CA THR A 70 35.28 11.11 29.10
C THR A 70 35.78 12.41 29.75
N ASP A 71 35.43 12.62 31.03
CA ASP A 71 35.95 13.73 31.85
C ASP A 71 37.49 13.75 31.94
N SER A 72 38.12 12.59 31.73
CA SER A 72 39.57 12.42 31.65
C SER A 72 40.17 12.66 30.26
N GLY A 73 39.36 13.03 29.26
CA GLY A 73 39.77 13.27 27.88
C GLY A 73 39.99 12.01 27.04
N LEU A 74 39.69 10.81 27.58
CA LEU A 74 39.79 9.55 26.85
C LEU A 74 38.62 9.41 25.86
N GLN A 75 38.93 9.03 24.63
CA GLN A 75 37.95 8.72 23.60
C GLN A 75 37.43 7.29 23.82
N ILE A 76 36.13 7.15 24.08
CA ILE A 76 35.47 5.85 24.26
C ILE A 76 34.29 5.71 23.30
N GLU A 77 33.94 4.46 22.96
CA GLU A 77 32.74 4.18 22.19
C GLU A 77 31.48 4.61 22.97
N ASN A 78 30.56 5.26 22.28
CA ASN A 78 29.35 5.80 22.90
C ASN A 78 28.32 4.68 23.13
N PRO A 79 27.94 4.36 24.37
CA PRO A 79 26.92 3.35 24.64
C PRO A 79 25.56 3.67 23.98
N ALA A 80 25.23 4.95 23.81
CA ALA A 80 24.02 5.36 23.11
C ALA A 80 24.07 5.02 21.61
N PHE A 81 25.25 5.15 20.98
CA PHE A 81 25.44 4.74 19.59
C PHE A 81 25.29 3.22 19.44
N ILE A 82 25.90 2.45 20.34
CA ILE A 82 25.77 0.97 20.34
C ILE A 82 24.30 0.56 20.47
N SER A 83 23.56 1.18 21.40
CA SER A 83 22.13 0.88 21.58
C SER A 83 21.30 1.25 20.35
N TYR A 84 21.61 2.37 19.70
CA TYR A 84 20.98 2.77 18.45
C TYR A 84 21.27 1.76 17.33
N GLU A 85 22.53 1.40 17.12
CA GLU A 85 22.97 0.48 16.06
C GLU A 85 22.35 -0.92 16.23
N GLN A 86 22.25 -1.41 17.48
CA GLN A 86 21.57 -2.66 17.79
C GLN A 86 20.08 -2.60 17.46
N GLN A 87 19.40 -1.51 17.85
CA GLN A 87 17.96 -1.36 17.60
C GLN A 87 17.64 -1.21 16.11
N ASP A 88 18.45 -0.43 15.39
CA ASP A 88 18.29 -0.22 13.95
C ASP A 88 18.57 -1.51 13.16
N SER A 89 19.65 -2.23 13.50
CA SER A 89 19.98 -3.52 12.87
C SER A 89 18.90 -4.59 13.12
N ALA A 90 18.33 -4.62 14.32
CA ALA A 90 17.24 -5.52 14.67
C ALA A 90 15.97 -5.21 13.86
N LEU A 91 15.64 -3.92 13.69
CA LEU A 91 14.52 -3.48 12.87
C LEU A 91 14.75 -3.77 11.39
N ALA A 92 15.96 -3.53 10.88
CA ALA A 92 16.36 -3.85 9.52
C ALA A 92 16.19 -5.36 9.23
N SER A 93 16.68 -6.21 10.13
CA SER A 93 16.52 -7.67 10.03
C SER A 93 15.06 -8.11 10.06
N TRP A 94 14.25 -7.52 10.95
CA TRP A 94 12.82 -7.80 11.02
C TRP A 94 12.06 -7.36 9.76
N LEU A 95 12.35 -6.16 9.24
CA LEU A 95 11.77 -5.69 7.97
C LEU A 95 12.11 -6.65 6.83
N MET A 96 13.40 -7.01 6.69
CA MET A 96 13.86 -8.00 5.70
C MET A 96 13.13 -9.34 5.84
N SER A 97 12.88 -9.82 7.05
CA SER A 97 12.17 -11.09 7.28
C SER A 97 10.71 -11.08 6.79
N SER A 98 10.12 -9.90 6.63
CA SER A 98 8.76 -9.72 6.11
C SER A 98 8.70 -9.56 4.59
N VAL A 99 9.85 -9.59 3.91
CA VAL A 99 9.97 -9.39 2.47
C VAL A 99 9.99 -10.73 1.73
N SER A 100 9.30 -10.80 0.58
CA SER A 100 9.33 -11.99 -0.26
C SER A 100 10.72 -12.20 -0.89
N PRO A 101 11.15 -13.46 -1.12
CA PRO A 101 12.45 -13.75 -1.72
C PRO A 101 12.76 -13.03 -3.03
N SER A 102 11.72 -12.77 -3.84
CA SER A 102 11.84 -12.07 -5.13
C SER A 102 12.28 -10.61 -5.00
N LEU A 103 12.10 -9.98 -3.83
CA LEU A 103 12.46 -8.60 -3.60
C LEU A 103 13.81 -8.43 -2.88
N HIS A 104 14.39 -9.50 -2.32
CA HIS A 104 15.66 -9.45 -1.59
C HIS A 104 16.81 -8.90 -2.43
N THR A 105 16.85 -9.21 -3.73
CA THR A 105 17.90 -8.71 -4.64
C THR A 105 17.95 -7.19 -4.70
N HIS A 106 16.81 -6.51 -4.48
CA HIS A 106 16.72 -5.05 -4.46
C HIS A 106 17.15 -4.43 -3.12
N LEU A 107 17.35 -5.25 -2.08
CA LEU A 107 17.67 -4.82 -0.71
C LEU A 107 19.11 -5.15 -0.32
N ILE A 108 19.89 -5.78 -1.21
CA ILE A 108 21.30 -6.09 -0.97
C ILE A 108 22.09 -4.79 -0.75
N GLY A 109 22.90 -4.76 0.31
CA GLY A 109 23.75 -3.62 0.66
C GLY A 109 23.04 -2.51 1.43
N LEU A 110 21.76 -2.68 1.77
CA LEU A 110 21.06 -1.80 2.71
C LEU A 110 21.29 -2.31 4.14
N HIS A 111 21.68 -1.41 5.03
CA HIS A 111 22.14 -1.78 6.37
C HIS A 111 21.28 -1.19 7.49
N SER A 112 20.43 -0.21 7.18
CA SER A 112 19.55 0.43 8.16
C SER A 112 18.07 0.18 7.90
N ALA A 113 17.25 0.29 8.95
CA ALA A 113 15.80 0.18 8.83
C ALA A 113 15.22 1.27 7.91
N PHE A 114 15.80 2.48 7.97
CA PHE A 114 15.44 3.60 7.11
C PHE A 114 15.64 3.29 5.62
N GLU A 115 16.81 2.78 5.25
CA GLU A 115 17.14 2.45 3.86
C GLU A 115 16.19 1.38 3.29
N ILE A 116 15.98 0.30 4.03
CA ILE A 116 15.08 -0.79 3.64
C ILE A 116 13.66 -0.28 3.49
N TRP A 117 13.16 0.46 4.49
CA TRP A 117 11.82 1.04 4.45
C TRP A 117 11.64 1.95 3.23
N ASN A 118 12.57 2.86 2.98
CA ASN A 118 12.50 3.76 1.83
C ASN A 118 12.59 3.03 0.50
N LYS A 119 13.47 2.04 0.38
CA LYS A 119 13.61 1.26 -0.84
C LYS A 119 12.32 0.50 -1.18
N LEU A 120 11.70 -0.14 -0.19
CA LEU A 120 10.39 -0.78 -0.35
C LEU A 120 9.33 0.24 -0.81
N ASN A 121 9.24 1.39 -0.13
CA ASN A 121 8.31 2.45 -0.53
C ASN A 121 8.53 2.92 -1.98
N GLN A 122 9.78 3.07 -2.42
CA GLN A 122 10.10 3.46 -3.80
C GLN A 122 9.70 2.39 -4.83
N ILE A 123 10.03 1.12 -4.56
CA ILE A 123 9.67 0.00 -5.45
C ILE A 123 8.16 -0.01 -5.64
N PHE A 124 7.39 -0.07 -4.56
CA PHE A 124 5.93 -0.17 -4.66
C PHE A 124 5.27 1.11 -5.14
N ALA A 125 5.86 2.30 -4.92
CA ALA A 125 5.40 3.53 -5.55
C ALA A 125 5.57 3.49 -7.07
N LEU A 126 6.68 2.95 -7.58
CA LEU A 126 6.91 2.76 -9.01
C LEU A 126 5.91 1.75 -9.61
N HIS A 127 5.72 0.60 -8.98
CA HIS A 127 4.73 -0.39 -9.41
C HIS A 127 3.31 0.19 -9.41
N SER A 128 2.93 0.91 -8.35
CA SER A 128 1.64 1.60 -8.27
C SER A 128 1.47 2.64 -9.38
N ARG A 129 2.51 3.40 -9.70
CA ARG A 129 2.49 4.38 -10.81
C ARG A 129 2.32 3.69 -12.17
N THR A 130 3.06 2.62 -12.44
CA THR A 130 2.96 1.88 -13.70
C THR A 130 1.58 1.25 -13.86
N LYS A 131 1.08 0.58 -12.82
CA LYS A 131 -0.29 0.02 -12.79
C LYS A 131 -1.32 1.11 -13.05
N ARG A 132 -1.23 2.23 -12.34
CA ARG A 132 -2.13 3.36 -12.51
C ARG A 132 -2.17 3.88 -13.94
N ILE A 133 -1.00 4.08 -14.58
CA ILE A 133 -0.94 4.51 -15.98
C ILE A 133 -1.59 3.47 -16.90
N HIS A 134 -1.23 2.20 -16.73
CA HIS A 134 -1.78 1.11 -17.53
C HIS A 134 -3.30 1.01 -17.43
N TYR A 135 -3.84 0.98 -16.20
CA TYR A 135 -5.28 0.87 -15.97
C TYR A 135 -6.05 2.14 -16.36
N ARG A 136 -5.42 3.33 -16.28
CA ARG A 136 -5.99 4.55 -16.87
C ARG A 136 -6.12 4.44 -18.38
N CYS A 137 -5.09 3.94 -19.06
CA CYS A 137 -5.18 3.68 -20.49
C CYS A 137 -6.24 2.62 -20.81
N MET A 138 -6.37 1.56 -20.01
CA MET A 138 -7.45 0.58 -20.17
C MET A 138 -8.83 1.22 -19.99
N LEU A 139 -9.02 2.04 -18.95
CA LEU A 139 -10.29 2.72 -18.66
C LEU A 139 -10.73 3.57 -19.86
N HIS A 140 -9.82 4.36 -20.46
CA HIS A 140 -10.16 5.19 -21.62
C HIS A 140 -10.44 4.41 -22.92
N ASN A 141 -9.90 3.20 -23.03
CA ASN A 141 -9.99 2.40 -24.27
C ASN A 141 -10.93 1.20 -24.16
N VAL A 142 -11.54 0.98 -22.99
CA VAL A 142 -12.47 -0.13 -22.78
C VAL A 142 -13.68 0.03 -23.68
N LYS A 143 -14.03 -1.04 -24.39
CA LYS A 143 -15.18 -1.11 -25.31
C LYS A 143 -15.88 -2.44 -25.09
N LYS A 144 -17.22 -2.46 -25.18
CA LYS A 144 -18.01 -3.68 -25.06
C LYS A 144 -17.60 -4.72 -26.10
N LYS A 145 -17.51 -4.30 -27.38
CA LYS A 145 -17.25 -5.21 -28.53
C LYS A 145 -18.19 -6.42 -28.46
N ASP A 146 -17.65 -7.63 -28.68
CA ASP A 146 -18.38 -8.89 -28.69
C ASP A 146 -18.71 -9.45 -27.28
N LYS A 147 -18.31 -8.76 -26.21
CA LYS A 147 -18.58 -9.19 -24.84
C LYS A 147 -20.06 -9.02 -24.52
N ILE A 148 -20.60 -9.91 -23.68
CA ILE A 148 -21.92 -9.66 -23.08
C ILE A 148 -21.85 -8.47 -22.11
N MET A 149 -22.97 -7.79 -21.90
CA MET A 149 -23.03 -6.56 -21.09
C MET A 149 -22.47 -6.78 -19.68
N ARG A 150 -22.77 -7.93 -19.06
CA ARG A 150 -22.26 -8.27 -17.72
C ARG A 150 -20.73 -8.37 -17.67
N GLU A 151 -20.09 -8.94 -18.70
CA GLU A 151 -18.63 -9.05 -18.77
C GLU A 151 -17.97 -7.68 -18.97
N TYR A 152 -18.55 -6.86 -19.84
CA TYR A 152 -18.10 -5.49 -20.08
C TYR A 152 -18.15 -4.64 -18.81
N LEU A 153 -19.27 -4.67 -18.08
CA LEU A 153 -19.43 -3.95 -16.82
C LEU A 153 -18.49 -4.47 -15.73
N ALA A 154 -18.28 -5.79 -15.67
CA ALA A 154 -17.35 -6.40 -14.71
C ALA A 154 -15.89 -5.99 -14.97
N GLU A 155 -15.47 -5.88 -16.24
CA GLU A 155 -14.14 -5.40 -16.61
C GLU A 155 -13.92 -3.94 -16.20
N ILE A 156 -14.88 -3.05 -16.46
CA ILE A 156 -14.81 -1.65 -16.01
C ILE A 156 -14.72 -1.57 -14.49
N LYS A 157 -15.55 -2.33 -13.79
CA LYS A 157 -15.51 -2.41 -12.32
C LYS A 157 -14.13 -2.87 -11.84
N HIS A 158 -13.58 -3.92 -12.44
CA HIS A 158 -12.26 -4.42 -12.10
C HIS A 158 -11.16 -3.36 -12.30
N ILE A 159 -11.18 -2.65 -13.43
CA ILE A 159 -10.26 -1.52 -13.69
C ILE A 159 -10.37 -0.45 -12.60
N CYS A 160 -11.60 -0.07 -12.22
CA CYS A 160 -11.84 0.91 -11.16
C CYS A 160 -11.35 0.43 -9.79
N ASP A 161 -11.61 -0.83 -9.44
CA ASP A 161 -11.18 -1.42 -8.17
C ASP A 161 -9.63 -1.46 -8.07
N VAL A 162 -8.93 -1.77 -9.18
CA VAL A 162 -7.46 -1.74 -9.23
C VAL A 162 -6.91 -0.31 -9.12
N LEU A 163 -7.53 0.66 -9.79
CA LEU A 163 -7.15 2.08 -9.69
C LEU A 163 -7.35 2.61 -8.26
N PHE A 164 -8.45 2.21 -7.61
CA PHE A 164 -8.71 2.52 -6.21
C PHE A 164 -7.63 1.94 -5.30
N GLY A 165 -7.24 0.68 -5.51
CA GLY A 165 -6.11 0.05 -4.81
C GLY A 165 -4.76 0.75 -5.03
N CYS A 166 -4.61 1.49 -6.14
CA CYS A 166 -3.44 2.33 -6.41
C CYS A 166 -3.54 3.77 -5.86
N GLY A 167 -4.58 4.07 -5.08
CA GLY A 167 -4.85 5.39 -4.50
C GLY A 167 -5.49 6.38 -5.47
N GLN A 168 -6.10 5.92 -6.56
CA GLN A 168 -6.90 6.76 -7.47
C GLN A 168 -8.38 6.41 -7.38
N ASN A 169 -9.18 7.36 -6.91
CA ASN A 169 -10.63 7.24 -6.93
C ASN A 169 -11.15 7.68 -8.31
N ILE A 170 -12.06 6.89 -8.89
CA ILE A 170 -12.75 7.20 -10.15
C ILE A 170 -14.19 7.58 -9.80
N HIS A 171 -14.55 8.83 -10.05
CA HIS A 171 -15.89 9.34 -9.73
C HIS A 171 -16.97 8.61 -10.51
N GLU A 172 -18.17 8.49 -9.94
CA GLU A 172 -19.29 7.78 -10.58
C GLU A 172 -19.62 8.38 -11.96
N GLU A 173 -19.57 9.71 -12.12
CA GLU A 173 -19.77 10.37 -13.41
C GLU A 173 -18.75 9.92 -14.48
N GLU A 174 -17.48 9.73 -14.08
CA GLU A 174 -16.43 9.23 -14.95
C GLU A 174 -16.66 7.75 -15.30
N GLN A 175 -17.12 6.95 -14.34
CA GLN A 175 -17.49 5.54 -14.59
C GLN A 175 -18.66 5.44 -15.57
N GLN A 176 -19.72 6.23 -15.36
CA GLN A 176 -20.88 6.29 -16.24
C GLN A 176 -20.49 6.73 -17.65
N SER A 177 -19.73 7.81 -17.78
CA SER A 177 -19.23 8.29 -19.07
C SER A 177 -18.39 7.22 -19.78
N THR A 178 -17.51 6.53 -19.05
CA THR A 178 -16.71 5.43 -19.60
C THR A 178 -17.59 4.28 -20.11
N ILE A 179 -18.58 3.86 -19.32
CA ILE A 179 -19.53 2.80 -19.69
C ILE A 179 -20.25 3.17 -20.98
N LEU A 180 -20.87 4.35 -21.02
CA LEU A 180 -21.70 4.78 -22.16
C LEU A 180 -20.86 4.96 -23.44
N ASN A 181 -19.67 5.57 -23.34
CA ASN A 181 -18.79 5.79 -24.49
C ASN A 181 -18.20 4.50 -25.08
N GLY A 182 -18.25 3.39 -24.35
CA GLY A 182 -17.73 2.10 -24.81
C GLY A 182 -18.77 1.18 -25.44
N LEU A 183 -20.03 1.61 -25.54
CA LEU A 183 -21.11 0.83 -26.14
C LEU A 183 -21.12 0.96 -27.69
N PRO A 184 -21.57 -0.09 -28.41
CA PRO A 184 -21.77 -0.03 -29.85
C PRO A 184 -23.08 0.70 -30.19
N ILE A 185 -23.24 1.04 -31.48
CA ILE A 185 -24.36 1.86 -31.99
C ILE A 185 -25.75 1.27 -31.71
N GLU A 186 -25.84 -0.05 -31.52
CA GLU A 186 -27.08 -0.76 -31.15
C GLU A 186 -27.68 -0.26 -29.81
N TYR A 187 -26.86 0.34 -28.95
CA TYR A 187 -27.27 0.87 -27.65
C TYR A 187 -27.53 2.38 -27.66
N GLU A 188 -27.44 3.07 -28.81
CA GLU A 188 -27.63 4.54 -28.89
C GLU A 188 -28.97 5.00 -28.29
N ASN A 189 -30.05 4.22 -28.50
CA ASN A 189 -31.36 4.55 -27.94
C ASN A 189 -31.32 4.64 -26.41
N ILE A 190 -30.71 3.66 -25.73
CA ILE A 190 -30.63 3.68 -24.27
C ILE A 190 -29.61 4.71 -23.77
N VAL A 191 -28.51 4.93 -24.51
CA VAL A 191 -27.53 5.99 -24.22
C VAL A 191 -28.20 7.36 -24.27
N SER A 192 -29.02 7.64 -25.29
CA SER A 192 -29.77 8.90 -25.39
C SER A 192 -30.74 9.08 -24.24
N ILE A 193 -31.49 8.04 -23.85
CA ILE A 193 -32.44 8.11 -22.72
C ILE A 193 -31.72 8.43 -21.41
N ILE A 194 -30.58 7.79 -21.14
CA ILE A 194 -29.80 8.00 -19.92
C ILE A 194 -29.23 9.43 -19.90
N THR A 195 -28.65 9.88 -21.01
CA THR A 195 -27.99 11.20 -21.11
C THR A 195 -28.96 12.37 -21.13
N SER A 196 -30.18 12.20 -21.66
CA SER A 196 -31.22 13.25 -21.69
C SER A 196 -32.14 13.25 -20.46
N SER A 197 -31.92 12.37 -19.49
CA SER A 197 -32.79 12.24 -18.33
C SER A 197 -32.77 13.49 -17.45
N GLN A 198 -33.94 13.97 -17.04
CA GLN A 198 -34.05 15.09 -16.08
C GLN A 198 -33.54 14.73 -14.68
N HIS A 199 -33.62 13.44 -14.32
CA HIS A 199 -33.08 12.93 -13.06
C HIS A 199 -31.84 12.10 -13.39
N PRO A 200 -30.64 12.52 -12.97
CA PRO A 200 -29.42 11.77 -13.21
C PRO A 200 -29.54 10.36 -12.65
N TYR A 201 -29.21 9.37 -13.47
CA TYR A 201 -29.09 8.01 -12.99
C TYR A 201 -27.90 7.91 -12.05
N ASP A 202 -28.03 7.12 -10.99
CA ASP A 202 -26.87 6.63 -10.26
C ASP A 202 -26.19 5.49 -11.04
N LEU A 203 -24.99 5.10 -10.63
CA LEU A 203 -24.24 4.05 -11.33
C LEU A 203 -25.03 2.73 -11.42
N GLN A 204 -25.78 2.38 -10.37
CA GLN A 204 -26.59 1.16 -10.34
C GLN A 204 -27.76 1.23 -11.33
N GLY A 205 -28.43 2.38 -11.44
CA GLY A 205 -29.49 2.63 -12.40
C GLY A 205 -29.00 2.48 -13.84
N VAL A 206 -27.82 3.03 -14.17
CA VAL A 206 -27.18 2.84 -15.49
C VAL A 206 -26.90 1.36 -15.75
N VAL A 207 -26.30 0.66 -14.79
CA VAL A 207 -26.01 -0.78 -14.91
C VAL A 207 -27.27 -1.60 -15.16
N SER A 208 -28.34 -1.35 -14.39
CA SER A 208 -29.61 -2.08 -14.54
C SER A 208 -30.24 -1.82 -15.91
N ALA A 209 -30.30 -0.54 -16.33
CA ALA A 209 -30.90 -0.16 -17.61
C ALA A 209 -30.17 -0.80 -18.81
N LEU A 210 -28.84 -0.92 -18.74
CA LEU A 210 -28.05 -1.54 -19.80
C LEU A 210 -28.21 -3.06 -19.87
N LEU A 211 -28.39 -3.73 -18.73
CA LEU A 211 -28.70 -5.17 -18.70
C LEU A 211 -30.08 -5.46 -19.28
N ASP A 212 -31.07 -4.64 -18.95
CA ASP A 212 -32.42 -4.74 -19.51
C ASP A 212 -32.43 -4.44 -21.02
N ALA A 213 -31.64 -3.47 -21.47
CA ALA A 213 -31.49 -3.16 -22.89
C ALA A 213 -30.88 -4.34 -23.66
N GLU A 214 -29.83 -4.99 -23.14
CA GLU A 214 -29.23 -6.18 -23.78
C GLU A 214 -30.25 -7.32 -23.92
N ALA A 215 -31.08 -7.57 -22.90
CA ALA A 215 -32.12 -8.59 -22.96
C ALA A 215 -33.15 -8.30 -24.06
N ARG A 216 -33.55 -7.04 -24.24
CA ARG A 216 -34.50 -6.62 -25.28
C ARG A 216 -33.91 -6.73 -26.68
N ILE A 217 -32.64 -6.34 -26.87
CA ILE A 217 -31.95 -6.45 -28.16
C ILE A 217 -31.88 -7.92 -28.60
N LYS A 218 -31.47 -8.82 -27.69
CA LYS A 218 -31.43 -10.27 -27.98
C LYS A 218 -32.79 -10.84 -28.37
N LEU A 219 -33.88 -10.37 -27.74
CA LEU A 219 -35.23 -10.82 -28.11
C LEU A 219 -35.64 -10.35 -29.52
N GLN A 220 -35.21 -9.16 -29.94
CA GLN A 220 -35.48 -8.63 -31.29
C GLN A 220 -34.67 -9.34 -32.38
N GLU A 221 -33.46 -9.80 -32.06
CA GLU A 221 -32.63 -10.59 -33.00
C GLU A 221 -33.17 -12.02 -33.21
N MET A 222 -33.97 -12.53 -32.28
CA MET A 222 -34.56 -13.87 -32.34
C MET A 222 -35.94 -13.92 -33.04
N SER A 223 -36.55 -12.77 -33.32
CA SER A 223 -37.87 -12.63 -33.96
C SER A 223 -37.76 -12.36 -35.45
#